data_AF-A0A6I1KJW8-F1
#
_entry.id   AF-A0A6I1KJW8-F1
#
_cell.length_a   1.000
_cell.length_b   1.000
_cell.length_c   1.000
_cell.angle_alpha   90.00
_cell.angle_beta   90.00
_cell.angle_gamma   90.00
#
_symmetry.space_group_name_H-M   'P 1'
#
loop_
_entity.id
_entity.type
_entity.pdbx_description
1 polymer ?
#
loop_
_entity_poly.entity_id
_entity_poly.type
_entity_poly.pdbx_seq_one_letter_code
_entity_poly.pdbx_strand_id
1 'polypeptide(L)' 'MIPAKEEVRNLLDQLPDDATLDDIQYHIYVRQKIDRGLNEIAAGRTLSGKEFDKKMAKWLEPHQRSAR' A
#
# COMPACT_ATOMS: atom_id res chain seq x y z
N MET A 1 17.34 -4.70 -9.35
CA MET A 1 16.25 -3.69 -9.34
C MET A 1 16.36 -2.92 -10.63
N ILE A 2 15.30 -2.84 -11.43
CA ILE A 2 15.29 -1.96 -12.61
C ILE A 2 15.10 -0.51 -12.15
N PRO A 3 15.55 0.51 -12.91
CA PRO A 3 15.30 1.90 -12.55
C PRO A 3 13.80 2.19 -12.49
N ALA A 4 13.38 3.05 -11.56
CA ALA A 4 11.96 3.43 -11.39
C ALA A 4 11.31 3.92 -12.70
N LYS A 5 12.09 4.58 -13.57
CA LYS A 5 11.64 4.99 -14.90
C LYS A 5 11.27 3.81 -15.80
N GLU A 6 12.08 2.76 -15.82
CA GLU A 6 11.80 1.56 -16.63
C GLU A 6 10.62 0.77 -16.04
N GLU A 7 10.50 0.75 -14.72
CA GLU A 7 9.37 0.14 -14.05
C GLU A 7 8.04 0.81 -14.41
N VAL A 8 8.02 2.14 -14.45
CA VAL A 8 6.85 2.90 -14.91
C VAL A 8 6.58 2.66 -16.40
N ARG A 9 7.61 2.59 -17.26
CA ARG A 9 7.39 2.26 -18.68
C ARG A 9 6.75 0.88 -18.86
N ASN A 10 7.30 -0.14 -18.19
CA ASN A 10 6.73 -1.48 -18.24
C ASN A 10 5.29 -1.52 -17.73
N LEU A 11 4.96 -0.73 -16.70
CA LEU A 11 3.58 -0.58 -16.25
C LEU A 11 2.70 0.00 -17.36
N LEU A 12 3.13 1.10 -18.00
CA LEU A 12 2.37 1.75 -19.07
C LEU A 12 2.13 0.81 -20.25
N ASP A 13 3.10 -0.05 -20.60
CA ASP A 13 2.96 -1.04 -21.68
C ASP A 13 1.89 -2.12 -21.38
N GLN A 14 1.45 -2.27 -20.13
CA GLN A 14 0.42 -3.24 -19.73
C GLN A 14 -0.95 -2.63 -19.50
N LEU A 15 -1.06 -1.31 -19.50
CA LEU A 15 -2.33 -0.61 -19.30
C LEU A 15 -3.08 -0.47 -20.63
N PRO A 16 -4.41 -0.45 -20.60
CA PRO A 16 -5.20 -0.14 -21.79
C PRO A 16 -5.01 1.33 -22.19
N ASP A 17 -5.23 1.63 -23.47
CA ASP A 17 -5.04 2.98 -24.03
C ASP A 17 -5.96 4.04 -23.40
N ASP A 18 -7.08 3.62 -22.81
CA ASP A 18 -8.05 4.47 -22.12
C ASP A 18 -7.79 4.60 -20.61
N ALA A 19 -6.68 4.05 -20.11
CA ALA A 19 -6.30 4.16 -18.72
C ALA A 19 -6.18 5.62 -18.28
N THR A 20 -6.76 5.94 -17.13
CA THR A 20 -6.73 7.28 -16.56
C THR A 20 -5.44 7.51 -15.77
N LEU A 21 -5.16 8.77 -15.45
CA LEU A 21 -4.08 9.10 -14.51
C LEU A 21 -4.29 8.47 -13.12
N ASP A 22 -5.55 8.33 -12.70
CA ASP A 22 -5.89 7.70 -11.42
C ASP A 22 -5.56 6.20 -11.44
N ASP A 23 -5.80 5.50 -12.56
CA ASP A 23 -5.43 4.09 -12.72
C ASP A 23 -3.90 3.93 -12.64
N ILE A 24 -3.16 4.75 -13.39
CA ILE A 24 -1.69 4.74 -13.39
C ILE A 24 -1.18 4.99 -11.96
N GLN A 25 -1.71 6.00 -11.27
CA GLN A 25 -1.33 6.34 -9.91
C GLN A 25 -1.66 5.20 -8.93
N TYR A 26 -2.82 4.56 -9.08
CA TYR A 26 -3.23 3.43 -8.25
C TYR A 26 -2.24 2.27 -8.38
N HIS A 27 -1.87 1.90 -9.61
CA HIS A 27 -0.89 0.83 -9.86
C HIS A 27 0.47 1.14 -9.23
N ILE A 28 0.96 2.37 -9.38
CA ILE A 28 2.21 2.82 -8.75
C ILE A 28 2.10 2.73 -7.22
N TYR A 29 1.01 3.22 -6.65
CA TYR A 29 0.79 3.23 -5.20
C TYR A 29 0.77 1.83 -4.61
N VAL A 30 0.01 0.91 -5.20
CA VAL A 30 -0.08 -0.48 -4.73
C VAL A 30 1.28 -1.15 -4.75
N ARG A 31 2.04 -0.99 -5.84
CA ARG A 31 3.38 -1.55 -5.96
C ARG A 31 4.33 -1.03 -4.89
N GLN A 32 4.35 0.29 -4.67
CA GLN A 32 5.16 0.90 -3.60
C GLN A 32 4.77 0.40 -2.21
N LYS A 33 3.47 0.15 -1.96
CA LYS A 33 3.00 -0.41 -0.68
C LYS A 33 3.46 -1.84 -0.47
N ILE A 34 3.43 -2.67 -1.52
CA ILE A 34 3.93 -4.05 -1.48
C ILE A 34 5.43 -4.04 -1.20
N ASP A 35 6.22 -3.30 -1.97
CA ASP A 35 7.68 -3.25 -1.81
C ASP A 35 8.08 -2.74 -0.43
N ARG A 36 7.38 -1.72 0.07
CA ARG A 36 7.57 -1.25 1.44
C ARG A 36 7.26 -2.34 2.47
N GLY A 37 6.15 -3.05 2.30
CA GLY A 37 5.76 -4.16 3.19
C GLY A 37 6.81 -5.27 3.21
N LEU A 38 7.31 -5.68 2.04
CA LEU A 38 8.37 -6.67 1.91
C LEU A 38 9.66 -6.21 2.61
N ASN A 39 10.04 -4.95 2.45
CA ASN A 39 11.20 -4.36 3.12
C ASN A 39 11.01 -4.26 4.65
N GLU A 40 9.79 -3.97 5.13
CA GLU A 40 9.48 -3.97 6.56
C GLU A 40 9.53 -5.38 7.15
N ILE A 41 9.06 -6.40 6.44
CA ILE A 41 9.19 -7.81 6.83
C ILE A 41 10.66 -8.22 6.90
N ALA A 42 11.44 -7.93 5.85
CA ALA A 42 12.87 -8.26 5.80
C ALA A 42 13.67 -7.58 6.92
N ALA A 43 13.25 -6.38 7.33
CA ALA A 43 13.84 -5.64 8.45
C ALA A 43 13.29 -6.03 9.83
N GLY A 44 12.42 -7.05 9.92
CA GLY A 44 11.80 -7.48 11.18
C GLY A 44 10.83 -6.48 11.79
N ARG A 45 10.41 -5.46 11.03
CA ARG A 45 9.45 -4.41 11.47
C ARG A 45 8.00 -4.88 11.32
N THR A 46 7.70 -6.06 11.88
CA THR A 46 6.35 -6.64 11.90
C THR A 46 5.71 -6.48 13.27
N LEU A 47 4.39 -6.63 13.34
CA LEU A 47 3.65 -6.63 14.61
C LEU A 47 3.10 -8.04 14.87
N SER A 48 3.11 -8.47 16.13
CA SER A 48 2.29 -9.60 16.54
C SER A 48 0.79 -9.24 16.47
N GLY A 49 -0.08 -10.24 16.40
CA GLY A 49 -1.53 -10.02 16.38
C GLY A 49 -2.02 -9.19 17.57
N LYS A 50 -1.51 -9.46 18.78
CA LYS A 50 -1.85 -8.68 19.99
C LYS A 50 -1.43 -7.21 19.89
N GLU A 51 -0.26 -6.94 19.32
CA GLU A 51 0.21 -5.56 19.12
C GLU A 51 -0.59 -4.84 18.05
N PHE A 52 -0.99 -5.55 17.00
CA PHE A 52 -1.87 -5.05 15.96
C PHE A 52 -3.24 -4.65 16.54
N ASP A 53 -3.89 -5.53 17.30
CA ASP A 53 -5.19 -5.27 17.93
C ASP A 53 -5.15 -4.04 18.83
N LYS A 54 -4.10 -3.94 19.67
CA LYS A 54 -3.88 -2.79 20.56
C LYS A 54 -3.68 -1.49 19.78
N LYS A 55 -2.99 -1.52 18.63
CA LYS A 55 -2.84 -0.34 17.76
C LYS A 55 -4.16 0.01 17.07
N MET A 56 -4.89 -0.99 16.58
CA MET A 56 -6.15 -0.79 15.84
C MET A 56 -7.26 -0.26 16.73
N ALA A 57 -7.33 -0.69 17.99
CA ALA A 57 -8.32 -0.19 18.96
C ALA A 57 -8.30 1.35 19.06
N LYS A 58 -7.12 1.98 19.07
CA LYS A 58 -7.00 3.46 19.11
C LYS A 58 -7.70 4.16 17.94
N TRP A 59 -7.76 3.50 16.79
CA TRP A 59 -8.44 4.00 15.61
C TRP A 59 -9.92 3.62 15.62
N LEU A 60 -10.35 2.49 16.16
CA LEU A 60 -11.77 2.12 16.14
C LEU A 60 -12.60 2.89 17.19
N GLU A 61 -12.01 3.29 18.32
CA GLU A 61 -12.70 3.97 19.42
C GLU A 61 -13.40 5.29 19.03
N PRO A 62 -12.79 6.22 18.27
CA PRO A 62 -13.48 7.43 17.82
C PRO A 62 -14.64 7.17 16.85
N HIS A 63 -14.59 6.06 16.10
CA HIS A 63 -15.49 5.77 14.98
C HIS A 63 -16.73 5.02 15.48
N GLN A 64 -16.60 4.33 16.61
CA GLN A 64 -17.70 3.70 17.33
C GLN A 64 -18.54 4.70 18.15
N ARG A 65 -18.00 5.89 18.45
CA ARG A 65 -18.73 6.97 19.14
C ARG A 65 -19.64 7.79 18.23
N SER A 66 -19.37 7.87 16.93
CA SER A 66 -20.24 8.56 15.95
C SER A 66 -21.35 7.68 15.38
N ALA A 67 -21.33 6.38 15.68
CA ALA A 67 -22.33 5.39 15.25
C ALA A 67 -23.33 5.04 16.37
N ARG A 68 -23.42 5.85 17.42
CA ARG A 68 -24.34 5.69 18.55
C ARG A 68 -25.19 6.93 18.75
#